data_AF-L7F1B7-F1
#
_entry.id   AF-L7F1B7-F1
#
_cell.length_a   1.000
_cell.length_b   1.000
_cell.length_c   1.000
_cell.angle_alpha   90.00
_cell.angle_beta   90.00
_cell.angle_gamma   90.00
#
_symmetry.space_group_name_H-M   'P 1'
#
loop_
_entity.id
_entity.type
_entity.pdbx_description
1 polymer ?
#
loop_
_entity_poly.entity_id
_entity_poly.type
_entity_poly.pdbx_seq_one_letter_code
_entity_poly.pdbx_strand_id
1 'polypeptide(L)'
;MTTWFHSWRAAVRIARRDAWRSKGRSFLVLAMIALPILGVSALDLTLRSAELTPAQRMERTLGAADARFSDPRTAGVAILQDPEGDQHTPAGDYDSPGKSWPDGPTDVTKTIPAGSTVLTDSTGNAKLTTRYGLLQTEVRELTAVDPVARGIMRLQEGRFPEKNDEIAATTRFLESSGLSVGSTLTARGFDRTYVISGSYELPSELTAQQVNALPGAFLAPYAKAVEKAGLPKPDISTTYLVKKAGGFTWNTVQAINAKGVLVTSRVVALDPPADSEVPLYQKEGWAVYESSGGADAAALAAVGTVVGLAMLEICLLAGPAFAVGARRSRRQLGLVGANGGARSHIRAIVLSGGLVIGVAAALFGIVLALILTFALRPLLEDYMGQRFGGFTVRPLELLAIAALAVLTGLLAAIIPAVTASRQTVLASLTGRRGVRRSNRVLPLIGFGAVLLGAAIALYGSVVSDQFVLVAGGSAVAELGVVAMTPALVGLFGRASRWLPLSPRLALRDAVRNRGRTAPAVAAVLAAVAGTVAVSTYAASRDAQSLAEYRASLPYGAGAALVTEEGGRDVPAVRDAVQRTLPVDVRADVFRIAVGKPGCAPYGEGE
;
A
#
# COMPACT_ATOMS: atom_id res chain seq x y z
N MET A 1 39.82 28.08 -0.83
CA MET A 1 38.65 27.22 -1.15
C MET A 1 38.68 26.63 -2.58
N THR A 2 39.35 27.26 -3.55
CA THR A 2 39.45 26.80 -4.95
C THR A 2 40.27 25.52 -5.16
N THR A 3 41.30 25.24 -4.36
CA THR A 3 42.18 24.06 -4.50
C THR A 3 41.47 22.74 -4.20
N TRP A 4 40.55 22.73 -3.23
CA TRP A 4 39.75 21.55 -2.87
C TRP A 4 38.84 21.11 -4.02
N PHE A 5 38.16 22.06 -4.68
CA PHE A 5 37.26 21.78 -5.79
C PHE A 5 37.96 21.19 -7.02
N HIS A 6 39.17 21.66 -7.35
CA HIS A 6 39.97 21.14 -8.47
C HIS A 6 40.46 19.71 -8.21
N SER A 7 40.88 19.41 -6.97
CA SER A 7 41.28 18.06 -6.57
C SER A 7 40.12 17.06 -6.66
N TRP A 8 38.91 17.50 -6.32
CA TRP A 8 37.71 16.68 -6.38
C TRP A 8 37.22 16.43 -7.82
N ARG A 9 37.27 17.45 -8.69
CA ARG A 9 36.97 17.29 -10.13
C ARG A 9 37.91 16.29 -10.80
N ALA A 10 39.21 16.32 -10.47
CA ALA A 10 40.17 15.35 -10.96
C ALA A 10 39.85 13.93 -10.48
N ALA A 11 39.51 13.76 -9.20
CA ALA A 11 39.11 12.48 -8.62
C ALA A 11 37.85 11.89 -9.30
N VAL A 12 36.83 12.72 -9.55
CA VAL A 12 35.60 12.29 -10.26
C VAL A 12 35.88 11.86 -11.70
N ARG A 13 36.74 12.59 -12.44
CA ARG A 13 37.12 12.19 -13.81
C ARG A 13 37.85 10.85 -13.85
N ILE A 14 38.77 10.62 -12.89
CA ILE A 14 39.50 9.36 -12.76
C ILE A 14 38.52 8.22 -12.43
N ALA A 15 37.64 8.43 -11.46
CA ALA A 15 36.64 7.46 -11.05
C ALA A 15 35.68 7.08 -12.20
N ARG A 16 35.17 8.07 -12.95
CA ARG A 16 34.34 7.83 -14.14
C ARG A 16 35.06 6.98 -15.18
N ARG A 17 36.33 7.29 -15.49
CA ARG A 17 37.10 6.49 -16.46
C ARG A 17 37.36 5.07 -15.98
N ASP A 18 37.64 4.86 -14.69
CA ASP A 18 37.82 3.52 -14.13
C ASP A 18 36.52 2.69 -14.17
N ALA A 19 35.39 3.32 -13.87
CA ALA A 19 34.08 2.69 -13.94
C ALA A 19 33.77 2.16 -15.35
N TRP A 20 34.04 2.97 -16.38
CA TRP A 20 33.83 2.59 -17.79
C TRP A 20 34.79 1.51 -18.30
N ARG A 21 36.03 1.47 -17.80
CA ARG A 21 37.00 0.42 -18.15
C ARG A 21 36.67 -0.92 -17.51
N SER A 22 35.97 -0.93 -16.38
CA SER A 22 35.66 -2.13 -15.60
C SER A 22 34.18 -2.49 -15.62
N LYS A 23 33.60 -2.54 -16.83
CA LYS A 23 32.15 -2.65 -17.12
C LYS A 23 31.41 -3.67 -16.25
N GLY A 24 31.87 -4.93 -16.16
CA GLY A 24 31.16 -5.97 -15.40
C GLY A 24 31.05 -5.69 -13.89
N ARG A 25 32.09 -5.13 -13.26
CA ARG A 25 32.08 -4.79 -11.83
C ARG A 25 31.22 -3.57 -11.56
N SER A 26 31.38 -2.54 -12.38
CA SER A 26 30.58 -1.31 -12.27
C SER A 26 29.11 -1.61 -12.50
N PHE A 27 28.79 -2.50 -13.45
CA PHE A 27 27.44 -2.99 -13.70
C PHE A 27 26.88 -3.74 -12.49
N LEU A 28 27.65 -4.65 -11.88
CA LEU A 28 27.18 -5.39 -10.70
C LEU A 28 26.86 -4.45 -9.52
N VAL A 29 27.74 -3.50 -9.21
CA VAL A 29 27.50 -2.53 -8.12
C VAL A 29 26.32 -1.62 -8.46
N LEU A 30 26.25 -1.16 -9.71
CA LEU A 30 25.14 -0.34 -10.20
C LEU A 30 23.82 -1.10 -10.08
N ALA A 31 23.75 -2.37 -10.51
CA ALA A 31 22.54 -3.17 -10.44
C ALA A 31 22.08 -3.42 -8.99
N MET A 32 23.03 -3.68 -8.08
CA MET A 32 22.73 -3.89 -6.65
C MET A 32 22.15 -2.65 -5.97
N ILE A 33 22.52 -1.45 -6.40
CA ILE A 33 21.96 -0.19 -5.89
C ILE A 33 20.71 0.21 -6.67
N ALA A 34 20.70 0.05 -7.99
CA ALA A 34 19.62 0.51 -8.86
C ALA A 34 18.33 -0.29 -8.68
N LEU A 35 18.41 -1.59 -8.39
CA LEU A 35 17.23 -2.45 -8.26
C LEU A 35 16.33 -2.05 -7.06
N PRO A 36 16.84 -1.87 -5.82
CA PRO A 36 16.02 -1.35 -4.73
C PRO A 36 15.47 0.05 -5.03
N ILE A 37 16.27 0.92 -5.65
CA ILE A 37 15.85 2.28 -6.02
C ILE A 37 14.73 2.26 -7.05
N LEU A 38 14.79 1.36 -8.03
CA LEU A 38 13.71 1.11 -8.97
C LEU A 38 12.44 0.69 -8.22
N GLY A 39 12.53 -0.30 -7.32
CA GLY A 39 11.38 -0.81 -6.57
C GLY A 39 10.71 0.27 -5.73
N VAL A 40 11.48 1.04 -4.96
CA VAL A 40 10.95 2.13 -4.13
C VAL A 40 10.37 3.25 -5.00
N SER A 41 11.03 3.63 -6.09
CA SER A 41 10.50 4.68 -6.99
C SER A 41 9.24 4.22 -7.71
N ALA A 42 9.14 2.95 -8.14
CA ALA A 42 7.96 2.42 -8.81
C ALA A 42 6.77 2.33 -7.84
N LEU A 43 7.01 1.91 -6.59
CA LEU A 43 6.00 1.91 -5.55
C LEU A 43 5.49 3.33 -5.25
N ASP A 44 6.41 4.28 -5.06
CA ASP A 44 6.09 5.70 -4.86
C ASP A 44 5.22 6.25 -6.00
N LEU A 45 5.69 6.10 -7.26
CA LEU A 45 4.93 6.54 -8.43
C LEU A 45 3.55 5.90 -8.53
N THR A 46 3.43 4.61 -8.20
CA THR A 46 2.16 3.87 -8.24
C THR A 46 1.19 4.40 -7.18
N LEU A 47 1.64 4.49 -5.92
CA LEU A 47 0.81 4.97 -4.81
C LEU A 47 0.38 6.43 -5.04
N ARG A 48 1.31 7.31 -5.43
CA ARG A 48 1.01 8.72 -5.72
C ARG A 48 0.14 8.93 -6.95
N SER A 49 0.15 8.01 -7.91
CA SER A 49 -0.74 8.04 -9.07
C SER A 49 -2.14 7.49 -8.75
N ALA A 50 -2.24 6.58 -7.79
CA ALA A 50 -3.51 6.08 -7.27
C ALA A 50 -4.20 7.09 -6.34
N GLU A 51 -3.43 7.92 -5.62
CA GLU A 51 -3.97 9.04 -4.84
C GLU A 51 -4.67 10.07 -5.74
N LEU A 52 -5.99 10.22 -5.55
CA LEU A 52 -6.79 11.23 -6.23
C LEU A 52 -6.66 12.58 -5.52
N THR A 53 -6.49 13.66 -6.29
CA THR A 53 -6.65 15.00 -5.73
C THR A 53 -8.11 15.21 -5.28
N PRO A 54 -8.38 16.10 -4.31
CA PRO A 54 -9.76 16.37 -3.87
C PRO A 54 -10.69 16.73 -5.04
N ALA A 55 -10.19 17.50 -6.01
CA ALA A 55 -10.93 17.83 -7.23
C ALA A 55 -11.29 16.60 -8.07
N GLN A 56 -10.34 15.70 -8.30
CA GLN A 56 -10.55 14.46 -9.05
C GLN A 56 -11.49 13.49 -8.31
N ARG A 57 -11.35 13.41 -6.98
CA ARG A 57 -12.26 12.64 -6.13
C ARG A 57 -13.69 13.16 -6.30
N MET A 58 -13.89 14.47 -6.18
CA MET A 58 -15.22 15.10 -6.35
C MET A 58 -15.77 14.97 -7.77
N GLU A 59 -14.94 15.00 -8.81
CA GLU A 59 -15.39 14.73 -10.18
C GLU A 59 -15.91 13.29 -10.35
N ARG A 60 -15.24 12.30 -9.76
CA ARG A 60 -15.65 10.89 -9.85
C ARG A 60 -16.87 10.56 -8.97
N THR A 61 -17.00 11.20 -7.81
CA THR A 61 -18.09 10.94 -6.87
C THR A 61 -19.35 11.75 -7.17
N LEU A 62 -19.20 13.04 -7.50
CA LEU A 62 -20.32 13.96 -7.71
C LEU A 62 -20.59 14.28 -9.19
N GLY A 63 -19.72 13.87 -10.11
CA GLY A 63 -19.82 14.27 -11.52
C GLY A 63 -19.63 15.78 -11.68
N ALA A 64 -20.64 16.45 -12.22
CA ALA A 64 -20.72 17.91 -12.34
C ALA A 64 -21.71 18.54 -11.34
N ALA A 65 -22.16 17.78 -10.34
CA ALA A 65 -22.92 18.29 -9.20
C ALA A 65 -22.00 19.05 -8.21
N ASP A 66 -22.63 19.93 -7.42
CA ASP A 66 -21.95 20.71 -6.39
C ASP A 66 -21.98 20.02 -5.03
N ALA A 67 -22.97 19.15 -4.78
CA ALA A 67 -23.05 18.33 -3.57
C ALA A 67 -23.86 17.04 -3.79
N ARG A 68 -23.66 16.07 -2.90
CA ARG A 68 -24.52 14.90 -2.72
C ARG A 68 -25.16 14.96 -1.34
N PHE A 69 -26.48 14.83 -1.30
CA PHE A 69 -27.26 14.76 -0.07
C PHE A 69 -27.69 13.30 0.16
N SER A 70 -27.53 12.81 1.38
CA SER A 70 -27.90 11.45 1.76
C SER A 70 -28.56 11.39 3.13
N ASP A 71 -29.39 10.39 3.34
CA ASP A 71 -30.02 10.11 4.62
C ASP A 71 -29.07 9.28 5.51
N PRO A 72 -28.57 9.82 6.64
CA PRO A 72 -27.76 9.08 7.59
C PRO A 72 -28.58 8.12 8.48
N ARG A 73 -29.90 8.02 8.26
CA ARG A 73 -30.83 7.15 8.99
C ARG A 73 -30.95 7.52 10.48
N THR A 74 -30.84 8.80 10.81
CA THR A 74 -30.89 9.31 12.19
C THR A 74 -32.25 9.90 12.59
N ALA A 75 -33.34 9.49 11.93
CA ALA A 75 -34.71 9.97 12.20
C ALA A 75 -34.86 11.51 12.18
N GLY A 76 -34.05 12.19 11.35
CA GLY A 76 -34.06 13.64 11.21
C GLY A 76 -33.47 14.44 12.38
N VAL A 77 -32.82 13.80 13.36
CA VAL A 77 -32.12 14.54 14.42
C VAL A 77 -30.87 15.20 13.88
N ALA A 78 -30.47 16.33 14.47
CA ALA A 78 -29.25 17.02 14.08
C ALA A 78 -28.03 16.10 14.15
N ILE A 79 -27.18 16.15 13.13
CA ILE A 79 -25.91 15.40 13.06
C ILE A 79 -24.71 16.35 13.07
N LEU A 80 -23.56 15.83 13.45
CA LEU A 80 -22.24 16.42 13.23
C LEU A 80 -21.53 15.52 12.22
N GLN A 81 -20.95 16.12 11.18
CA GLN A 81 -20.13 15.41 10.19
C GLN A 81 -18.74 16.02 10.10
N ASP A 82 -17.82 15.26 9.53
CA ASP A 82 -16.55 15.78 9.03
C ASP A 82 -16.74 16.57 7.71
N PRO A 83 -15.73 17.36 7.29
CA PRO A 83 -15.78 18.09 6.04
C PRO A 83 -15.93 17.21 4.79
N GLU A 84 -15.42 15.97 4.84
CA GLU A 84 -15.48 15.03 3.72
C GLU A 84 -16.86 14.37 3.60
N GLY A 85 -17.61 14.28 4.71
CA GLY A 85 -18.92 13.65 4.79
C GLY A 85 -18.84 12.12 4.86
N ASP A 86 -17.68 11.59 5.28
CA ASP A 86 -17.42 10.16 5.45
C ASP A 86 -17.72 9.71 6.89
N GLN A 87 -17.55 10.60 7.86
CA GLN A 87 -17.80 10.35 9.28
C GLN A 87 -18.92 11.24 9.79
N HIS A 88 -19.85 10.66 10.56
CA HIS A 88 -20.91 11.43 11.20
C HIS A 88 -21.38 10.79 12.50
N THR A 89 -21.96 11.61 13.35
CA THR A 89 -22.59 11.19 14.60
C THR A 89 -23.79 12.10 14.89
N PRO A 90 -24.86 11.62 15.55
CA PRO A 90 -25.87 12.50 16.10
C PRO A 90 -25.24 13.57 17.02
N ALA A 91 -25.75 14.80 16.93
CA ALA A 91 -25.25 15.92 17.74
C ALA A 91 -25.60 15.78 19.22
N GLY A 92 -26.69 15.06 19.53
CA GLY A 92 -27.03 14.69 20.90
C GLY A 92 -26.05 13.67 21.50
N ASP A 93 -25.96 13.66 22.82
CA ASP A 93 -25.31 12.58 23.56
C ASP A 93 -26.28 11.41 23.71
N TYR A 94 -26.02 10.33 22.97
CA TYR A 94 -26.77 9.07 23.00
C TYR A 94 -25.94 7.90 23.55
N ASP A 95 -24.68 8.15 23.93
CA ASP A 95 -23.82 7.14 24.56
C ASP A 95 -24.08 7.03 26.08
N SER A 96 -24.76 8.04 26.64
CA SER A 96 -25.26 8.04 28.02
C SER A 96 -26.25 6.90 28.30
N PRO A 97 -26.18 6.22 29.47
CA PRO A 97 -27.09 5.15 29.85
C PRO A 97 -28.58 5.56 29.77
N GLY A 98 -29.39 4.74 29.12
CA GLY A 98 -30.85 4.94 29.03
C GLY A 98 -31.34 5.75 27.82
N LYS A 99 -30.44 6.17 26.92
CA LYS A 99 -30.80 6.74 25.61
C LYS A 99 -30.58 5.71 24.51
N SER A 100 -31.54 5.60 23.59
CA SER A 100 -31.41 4.77 22.39
C SER A 100 -30.79 5.60 21.26
N TRP A 101 -29.96 4.96 20.45
CA TRP A 101 -29.46 5.58 19.23
C TRP A 101 -30.64 5.90 18.29
N PRO A 102 -30.70 7.10 17.70
CA PRO A 102 -31.77 7.44 16.76
C PRO A 102 -31.62 6.61 15.48
N ASP A 103 -32.66 5.86 15.13
CA ASP A 103 -32.76 5.14 13.85
C ASP A 103 -34.10 5.49 13.18
N GLY A 104 -34.04 5.87 11.91
CA GLY A 104 -35.23 6.17 11.12
C GLY A 104 -34.92 7.05 9.91
N PRO A 105 -35.86 7.12 8.94
CA PRO A 105 -35.64 7.87 7.72
C PRO A 105 -35.65 9.38 7.95
N THR A 106 -34.80 10.10 7.22
CA THR A 106 -34.80 11.57 7.15
C THR A 106 -35.26 12.02 5.77
N ASP A 107 -36.21 12.96 5.72
CA ASP A 107 -36.67 13.53 4.45
C ASP A 107 -35.66 14.54 3.89
N VAL A 108 -34.73 14.01 3.09
CA VAL A 108 -33.65 14.77 2.45
C VAL A 108 -34.20 15.89 1.55
N THR A 109 -35.32 15.64 0.87
CA THR A 109 -35.86 16.57 -0.16
C THR A 109 -36.27 17.92 0.42
N LYS A 110 -36.71 17.96 1.69
CA LYS A 110 -37.07 19.19 2.41
C LYS A 110 -35.88 20.11 2.70
N THR A 111 -34.66 19.59 2.62
CA THR A 111 -33.43 20.35 2.89
C THR A 111 -32.80 20.94 1.64
N ILE A 112 -33.22 20.51 0.46
CA ILE A 112 -32.69 20.97 -0.82
C ILE A 112 -33.14 22.41 -1.07
N PRO A 113 -32.20 23.37 -1.28
CA PRO A 113 -32.58 24.76 -1.53
C PRO A 113 -33.36 24.95 -2.83
N ALA A 114 -34.32 25.87 -2.83
CA ALA A 114 -35.04 26.27 -4.03
C ALA A 114 -34.09 26.78 -5.14
N GLY A 115 -34.43 26.50 -6.40
CA GLY A 115 -33.62 26.87 -7.57
C GLY A 115 -32.43 25.94 -7.85
N SER A 116 -32.31 24.81 -7.14
CA SER A 116 -31.29 23.79 -7.41
C SER A 116 -31.75 22.83 -8.51
N THR A 117 -30.83 22.38 -9.35
CA THR A 117 -31.04 21.21 -10.22
C THR A 117 -30.74 19.95 -9.41
N VAL A 118 -31.68 19.01 -9.38
CA VAL A 118 -31.57 17.80 -8.56
C VAL A 118 -31.66 16.58 -9.46
N LEU A 119 -30.71 15.66 -9.29
CA LEU A 119 -30.72 14.35 -9.91
C LEU A 119 -30.75 13.29 -8.81
N THR A 120 -31.71 12.38 -8.87
CA THR A 120 -31.81 11.24 -7.96
C THR A 120 -30.84 10.15 -8.37
N ASP A 121 -30.14 9.60 -7.38
CA ASP A 121 -29.19 8.52 -7.54
C ASP A 121 -29.51 7.44 -6.49
N SER A 122 -30.14 6.35 -6.94
CA SER A 122 -30.58 5.28 -6.05
C SER A 122 -29.80 4.01 -6.31
N THR A 123 -29.38 3.32 -5.25
CA THR A 123 -28.70 2.03 -5.35
C THR A 123 -29.47 0.98 -4.56
N GLY A 124 -29.45 -0.24 -5.07
CA GLY A 124 -30.01 -1.42 -4.43
C GLY A 124 -29.33 -2.66 -4.98
N ASN A 125 -29.73 -3.84 -4.49
CA ASN A 125 -29.16 -5.10 -4.95
C ASN A 125 -30.25 -5.99 -5.56
N ALA A 126 -29.88 -6.73 -6.61
CA ALA A 126 -30.74 -7.73 -7.23
C ALA A 126 -29.94 -8.93 -7.74
N LYS A 127 -30.60 -10.09 -7.80
CA LYS A 127 -30.03 -11.29 -8.45
C LYS A 127 -30.40 -11.31 -9.92
N LEU A 128 -29.41 -11.03 -10.75
CA LEU A 128 -29.56 -10.92 -12.20
C LEU A 128 -29.22 -12.25 -12.87
N THR A 129 -29.99 -12.62 -13.89
CA THR A 129 -29.78 -13.85 -14.66
C THR A 129 -28.59 -13.69 -15.58
N THR A 130 -27.66 -14.63 -15.52
CA THR A 130 -26.42 -14.65 -16.30
C THR A 130 -26.30 -15.97 -17.06
N ARG A 131 -25.26 -16.11 -17.90
CA ARG A 131 -24.98 -17.37 -18.61
C ARG A 131 -24.67 -18.52 -17.65
N TYR A 132 -24.15 -18.20 -16.45
CA TYR A 132 -23.68 -19.18 -15.48
C TYR A 132 -24.64 -19.40 -14.30
N GLY A 133 -25.78 -18.71 -14.29
CA GLY A 133 -26.76 -18.77 -13.19
C GLY A 133 -27.17 -17.38 -12.71
N LEU A 134 -27.39 -17.22 -11.41
CA LEU A 134 -27.75 -15.93 -10.82
C LEU A 134 -26.50 -15.23 -10.26
N LEU A 135 -26.37 -13.94 -10.53
CA LEU A 135 -25.31 -13.11 -9.98
C LEU A 135 -25.92 -12.02 -9.10
N GLN A 136 -25.44 -11.90 -7.86
CA GLN A 136 -25.76 -10.77 -7.00
C GLN A 136 -25.09 -9.53 -7.59
N THR A 137 -25.86 -8.50 -7.89
CA THR A 137 -25.36 -7.33 -8.61
C THR A 137 -25.98 -6.07 -8.03
N GLU A 138 -25.16 -5.04 -7.90
CA GLU A 138 -25.65 -3.72 -7.53
C GLU A 138 -26.40 -3.11 -8.72
N VAL A 139 -27.63 -2.68 -8.48
CA VAL A 139 -28.44 -1.95 -9.46
C VAL A 139 -28.45 -0.48 -9.03
N ARG A 140 -27.85 0.36 -9.86
CA ARG A 140 -27.89 1.81 -9.72
C ARG A 140 -28.90 2.41 -10.68
N GLU A 141 -29.73 3.31 -10.18
CA GLU A 141 -30.68 4.07 -10.97
C GLU A 141 -30.23 5.52 -11.04
N LEU A 142 -29.60 5.87 -12.15
CA LEU A 142 -29.07 7.21 -12.41
C LEU A 142 -29.24 7.53 -13.90
N THR A 143 -29.74 8.74 -14.19
CA THR A 143 -29.76 9.27 -15.56
C THR A 143 -28.34 9.67 -15.95
N ALA A 144 -27.51 8.69 -16.32
CA ALA A 144 -26.08 8.88 -16.61
C ALA A 144 -25.78 9.83 -17.78
N VAL A 145 -26.75 10.04 -18.68
CA VAL A 145 -26.66 11.00 -19.80
C VAL A 145 -26.80 12.45 -19.32
N ASP A 146 -27.37 12.68 -18.13
CA ASP A 146 -27.59 14.01 -17.58
C ASP A 146 -26.25 14.76 -17.40
N PRO A 147 -26.14 16.03 -17.80
CA PRO A 147 -24.93 16.82 -17.62
C PRO A 147 -24.42 16.88 -16.17
N VAL A 148 -25.29 16.74 -15.16
CA VAL A 148 -24.95 16.72 -13.74
C VAL A 148 -24.18 15.44 -13.36
N ALA A 149 -24.49 14.30 -13.99
CA ALA A 149 -23.82 13.01 -13.71
C ALA A 149 -22.49 12.83 -14.48
N ARG A 150 -22.13 13.78 -15.35
CA ARG A 150 -20.93 13.68 -16.19
C ARG A 150 -19.66 13.57 -15.33
N GLY A 151 -18.91 12.48 -15.52
CA GLY A 151 -17.67 12.18 -14.79
C GLY A 151 -17.78 10.98 -13.85
N ILE A 152 -19.00 10.60 -13.45
CA ILE A 152 -19.23 9.47 -12.53
C ILE A 152 -19.00 8.13 -13.25
N MET A 153 -19.59 7.97 -14.43
CA MET A 153 -19.53 6.75 -15.22
C MET A 153 -18.84 7.02 -16.56
N ARG A 154 -17.83 6.22 -16.90
CA ARG A 154 -17.15 6.30 -18.19
C ARG A 154 -17.71 5.25 -19.13
N LEU A 155 -18.43 5.70 -20.17
CA LEU A 155 -18.91 4.82 -21.23
C LEU A 155 -17.72 4.18 -21.98
N GLN A 156 -17.80 2.87 -22.22
CA GLN A 156 -16.78 2.11 -22.96
C GLN A 156 -17.31 1.68 -24.32
N GLU A 157 -18.49 1.07 -24.37
CA GLU A 157 -19.12 0.57 -25.59
C GLU A 157 -20.63 0.85 -25.59
N GLY A 158 -21.24 1.05 -26.77
CA GLY A 158 -22.68 1.24 -26.90
C GLY A 158 -23.15 2.60 -26.39
N ARG A 159 -24.24 2.62 -25.61
CA ARG A 159 -24.82 3.85 -25.03
C ARG A 159 -25.41 3.59 -23.64
N PHE A 160 -25.54 4.65 -22.85
CA PHE A 160 -26.35 4.62 -21.63
C PHE A 160 -27.84 4.43 -21.95
N PRO A 161 -28.66 3.96 -20.98
CA PRO A 161 -30.08 3.71 -21.19
C PRO A 161 -30.85 4.97 -21.54
N GLU A 162 -31.71 4.89 -22.56
CA GLU A 162 -32.65 5.96 -22.92
C GLU A 162 -34.11 5.56 -22.63
N LYS A 163 -34.36 4.26 -22.46
CA LYS A 163 -35.69 3.69 -22.22
C LYS A 163 -35.71 2.86 -20.94
N ASN A 164 -36.90 2.68 -20.38
CA ASN A 164 -37.08 1.97 -19.11
C ASN A 164 -36.84 0.45 -19.21
N ASP A 165 -36.66 -0.11 -20.40
CA ASP A 165 -36.30 -1.50 -20.69
C ASP A 165 -34.83 -1.65 -21.15
N GLU A 166 -34.05 -0.56 -21.08
CA GLU A 166 -32.61 -0.58 -21.37
C GLU A 166 -31.81 -0.46 -20.06
N ILE A 167 -30.65 -1.10 -20.02
CA ILE A 167 -29.67 -0.98 -18.95
C ILE A 167 -28.26 -0.91 -19.53
N ALA A 168 -27.35 -0.23 -18.85
CA ALA A 168 -25.92 -0.34 -19.13
C ALA A 168 -25.28 -1.17 -18.03
N ALA A 169 -24.17 -1.84 -18.34
CA ALA A 169 -23.48 -2.70 -17.38
C ALA A 169 -22.00 -2.33 -17.23
N THR A 170 -21.45 -2.52 -16.04
CA THR A 170 -20.00 -2.45 -15.84
C THR A 170 -19.28 -3.51 -16.68
N THR A 171 -18.07 -3.21 -17.16
CA THR A 171 -17.26 -4.19 -17.90
C THR A 171 -17.03 -5.47 -17.08
N ARG A 172 -16.84 -5.35 -15.77
CA ARG A 172 -16.71 -6.52 -14.87
C ARG A 172 -17.97 -7.34 -14.73
N PHE A 173 -19.14 -6.71 -14.72
CA PHE A 173 -20.40 -7.47 -14.77
C PHE A 173 -20.48 -8.28 -16.06
N LEU A 174 -20.12 -7.71 -17.21
CA LEU A 174 -20.16 -8.45 -18.49
C LEU A 174 -19.18 -9.64 -18.51
N GLU A 175 -17.95 -9.44 -18.03
CA GLU A 175 -16.95 -10.51 -17.91
C GLU A 175 -17.42 -11.65 -16.99
N SER A 176 -17.97 -11.33 -15.82
CA SER A 176 -18.41 -12.31 -14.83
C SER A 176 -19.72 -13.01 -15.19
N SER A 177 -20.65 -12.29 -15.83
CA SER A 177 -21.95 -12.83 -16.26
C SER A 177 -21.88 -13.64 -17.55
N GLY A 178 -20.82 -13.45 -18.36
CA GLY A 178 -20.72 -14.01 -19.70
C GLY A 178 -21.72 -13.41 -20.69
N LEU A 179 -22.27 -12.24 -20.37
CA LEU A 179 -23.17 -11.46 -21.23
C LEU A 179 -22.38 -10.40 -22.00
N SER A 180 -22.96 -9.89 -23.08
CA SER A 180 -22.39 -8.82 -23.89
C SER A 180 -23.39 -7.68 -24.10
N VAL A 181 -22.94 -6.54 -24.60
CA VAL A 181 -23.83 -5.50 -25.12
C VAL A 181 -24.76 -6.11 -26.18
N GLY A 182 -26.05 -5.79 -26.10
CA GLY A 182 -27.14 -6.38 -26.89
C GLY A 182 -27.77 -7.63 -26.27
N SER A 183 -27.18 -8.21 -25.22
CA SER A 183 -27.80 -9.33 -24.50
C SER A 183 -29.03 -8.87 -23.71
N THR A 184 -29.90 -9.81 -23.37
CA THR A 184 -31.03 -9.57 -22.48
C THR A 184 -30.69 -9.96 -21.05
N LEU A 185 -31.27 -9.22 -20.10
CA LEU A 185 -31.11 -9.42 -18.68
C LEU A 185 -32.47 -9.48 -18.01
N THR A 186 -32.63 -10.42 -17.09
CA THR A 186 -33.80 -10.52 -16.21
C THR A 186 -33.33 -10.61 -14.77
N ALA A 187 -34.21 -10.32 -13.83
CA ALA A 187 -33.93 -10.53 -12.42
C ALA A 187 -34.81 -11.66 -11.88
N ARG A 188 -34.32 -12.38 -10.87
CA ARG A 188 -35.09 -13.45 -10.26
C ARG A 188 -36.42 -12.94 -9.72
N GLY A 189 -37.50 -13.66 -10.03
CA GLY A 189 -38.84 -13.32 -9.54
C GLY A 189 -39.41 -12.05 -10.17
N PHE A 190 -38.80 -11.59 -11.28
CA PHE A 190 -39.21 -10.39 -11.98
C PHE A 190 -39.19 -10.63 -13.48
N ASP A 191 -40.37 -10.88 -14.05
CA ASP A 191 -40.58 -11.28 -15.45
C ASP A 191 -40.39 -10.13 -16.46
N ARG A 192 -39.62 -9.11 -16.10
CA ARG A 192 -39.29 -7.99 -16.96
C ARG A 192 -37.90 -8.19 -17.54
N THR A 193 -37.84 -8.17 -18.86
CA THR A 193 -36.61 -8.25 -19.63
C THR A 193 -36.06 -6.86 -19.90
N TYR A 194 -34.75 -6.71 -19.71
CA TYR A 194 -33.98 -5.53 -20.03
C TYR A 194 -32.97 -5.86 -21.13
N VAL A 195 -32.65 -4.92 -21.99
CA VAL A 195 -31.59 -5.05 -23.00
C VAL A 195 -30.36 -4.29 -22.52
N ILE A 196 -29.19 -4.92 -22.59
CA ILE A 196 -27.92 -4.27 -22.28
C ILE A 196 -27.57 -3.33 -23.44
N SER A 197 -27.80 -2.02 -23.27
CA SER A 197 -27.60 -0.99 -24.29
C SER A 197 -26.14 -0.56 -24.45
N GLY A 198 -25.32 -0.79 -23.43
CA GLY A 198 -23.91 -0.39 -23.43
C GLY A 198 -23.13 -0.91 -22.23
N SER A 199 -21.82 -0.70 -22.26
CA SER A 199 -20.90 -1.01 -21.18
C SER A 199 -20.24 0.26 -20.66
N TYR A 200 -20.00 0.31 -19.35
CA TYR A 200 -19.31 1.42 -18.70
C TYR A 200 -18.29 0.93 -17.68
N GLU A 201 -17.48 1.85 -17.20
CA GLU A 201 -16.52 1.64 -16.14
C GLU A 201 -16.73 2.69 -15.05
N LEU A 202 -16.54 2.28 -13.80
CA LEU A 202 -16.44 3.16 -12.63
C LEU A 202 -14.95 3.40 -12.36
N PRO A 203 -14.41 4.60 -12.62
CA PRO A 203 -12.97 4.84 -12.48
C PRO A 203 -12.43 4.64 -11.06
N SER A 204 -13.29 4.77 -10.04
CA SER A 204 -12.93 4.54 -8.65
C SER A 204 -13.03 3.08 -8.21
N GLU A 205 -13.71 2.23 -8.99
CA GLU A 205 -13.97 0.84 -8.60
C GLU A 205 -14.08 -0.07 -9.83
N LEU A 206 -12.92 -0.47 -10.36
CA LEU A 206 -12.78 -1.30 -11.55
C LEU A 206 -13.23 -2.74 -11.35
N THR A 207 -13.51 -3.16 -10.11
CA THR A 207 -13.96 -4.51 -9.76
C THR A 207 -15.48 -4.59 -9.53
N ALA A 208 -16.17 -3.45 -9.55
CA ALA A 208 -17.60 -3.39 -9.25
C ALA A 208 -18.44 -4.16 -10.26
N GLN A 209 -19.31 -5.04 -9.76
CA GLN A 209 -20.34 -5.71 -10.54
C GLN A 209 -21.65 -4.92 -10.38
N GLN A 210 -21.83 -3.94 -11.27
CA GLN A 210 -22.97 -3.01 -11.23
C GLN A 210 -23.65 -2.92 -12.61
N VAL A 211 -24.97 -2.70 -12.60
CA VAL A 211 -25.76 -2.26 -13.76
C VAL A 211 -26.42 -0.91 -13.48
N ASN A 212 -26.53 -0.07 -14.51
CA ASN A 212 -27.20 1.22 -14.46
C ASN A 212 -28.53 1.18 -15.23
N ALA A 213 -29.61 1.59 -14.58
CA ALA A 213 -30.93 1.78 -15.17
C ALA A 213 -31.40 3.24 -15.03
N LEU A 214 -32.51 3.60 -15.68
CA LEU A 214 -33.14 4.90 -15.45
C LEU A 214 -33.84 4.95 -14.07
N PRO A 215 -33.95 6.14 -13.45
CA PRO A 215 -34.72 6.33 -12.21
C PRO A 215 -36.12 5.71 -12.26
N GLY A 216 -36.41 4.80 -11.32
CA GLY A 216 -37.69 4.10 -11.20
C GLY A 216 -37.93 2.99 -12.24
N ALA A 217 -36.99 2.72 -13.14
CA ALA A 217 -37.17 1.73 -14.20
C ALA A 217 -37.04 0.28 -13.72
N PHE A 218 -36.26 0.03 -12.65
CA PHE A 218 -35.94 -1.29 -12.14
C PHE A 218 -36.29 -1.47 -10.65
N LEU A 219 -35.69 -0.68 -9.75
CA LEU A 219 -35.71 -0.90 -8.29
C LEU A 219 -37.13 -0.88 -7.72
N ALA A 220 -37.94 0.14 -8.06
CA ALA A 220 -39.29 0.26 -7.54
C ALA A 220 -40.24 -0.86 -8.06
N PRO A 221 -40.30 -1.18 -9.37
CA PRO A 221 -41.01 -2.35 -9.88
C PRO A 221 -40.51 -3.68 -9.28
N TYR A 222 -39.20 -3.84 -9.14
CA TYR A 222 -38.58 -5.03 -8.57
C TYR A 222 -38.97 -5.21 -7.10
N ALA A 223 -38.86 -4.16 -6.28
CA ALA A 223 -39.26 -4.20 -4.88
C ALA A 223 -40.73 -4.58 -4.69
N LYS A 224 -41.62 -4.10 -5.57
CA LYS A 224 -43.05 -4.51 -5.57
C LYS A 224 -43.23 -5.98 -5.94
N ALA A 225 -42.47 -6.48 -6.91
CA ALA A 225 -42.53 -7.89 -7.30
C ALA A 225 -42.03 -8.82 -6.19
N VAL A 226 -40.92 -8.45 -5.54
CA VAL A 226 -40.33 -9.16 -4.40
C VAL A 226 -41.27 -9.15 -3.19
N GLU A 227 -41.88 -8.00 -2.88
CA GLU A 227 -42.88 -7.89 -1.81
C GLU A 227 -44.12 -8.74 -2.10
N LYS A 228 -44.63 -8.73 -3.34
CA LYS A 228 -45.75 -9.58 -3.75
C LYS A 228 -45.43 -11.07 -3.63
N ALA A 229 -44.16 -11.44 -3.78
CA ALA A 229 -43.67 -12.79 -3.56
C ALA A 229 -43.47 -13.14 -2.06
N GLY A 230 -43.78 -12.23 -1.14
CA GLY A 230 -43.68 -12.42 0.30
C GLY A 230 -42.25 -12.33 0.85
N LEU A 231 -41.33 -11.73 0.08
CA LEU A 231 -39.92 -11.58 0.45
C LEU A 231 -39.65 -10.17 1.01
N PRO A 232 -38.62 -10.00 1.87
CA PRO A 232 -38.21 -8.68 2.34
C PRO A 232 -37.86 -7.77 1.17
N LYS A 233 -38.27 -6.50 1.26
CA LYS A 233 -37.91 -5.51 0.25
C LYS A 233 -36.39 -5.35 0.19
N PRO A 234 -35.79 -5.22 -1.02
CA PRO A 234 -34.41 -4.80 -1.13
C PRO A 234 -34.21 -3.48 -0.41
N ASP A 235 -33.11 -3.35 0.33
CA ASP A 235 -32.73 -2.05 0.88
C ASP A 235 -32.31 -1.15 -0.28
N ILE A 236 -32.95 0.01 -0.37
CA ILE A 236 -32.71 0.99 -1.44
C ILE A 236 -32.18 2.25 -0.77
N SER A 237 -30.93 2.58 -1.08
CA SER A 237 -30.32 3.84 -0.66
C SER A 237 -30.53 4.88 -1.75
N THR A 238 -31.24 5.96 -1.43
CA THR A 238 -31.43 7.08 -2.36
C THR A 238 -30.62 8.27 -1.89
N THR A 239 -29.78 8.77 -2.78
CA THR A 239 -29.05 10.02 -2.61
C THR A 239 -29.45 11.01 -3.69
N TYR A 240 -29.16 12.28 -3.46
CA TYR A 240 -29.51 13.37 -4.36
C TYR A 240 -28.26 14.12 -4.76
N LEU A 241 -27.94 14.10 -6.06
CA LEU A 241 -26.92 14.95 -6.65
C LEU A 241 -27.55 16.32 -6.90
N VAL A 242 -27.01 17.34 -6.24
CA VAL A 242 -27.57 18.69 -6.24
C VAL A 242 -26.58 19.66 -6.86
N LYS A 243 -27.05 20.42 -7.85
CA LYS A 243 -26.29 21.49 -8.50
C LYS A 243 -26.98 22.82 -8.25
N LYS A 244 -26.21 23.80 -7.78
CA LYS A 244 -26.70 25.14 -7.45
C LYS A 244 -25.59 26.16 -7.63
N ALA A 245 -25.90 27.28 -8.28
CA ALA A 245 -24.98 28.40 -8.40
C ALA A 245 -24.46 28.85 -7.02
N GLY A 246 -23.13 28.94 -6.89
CA GLY A 246 -22.46 29.27 -5.63
C GLY A 246 -22.11 28.08 -4.72
N GLY A 247 -22.55 26.87 -5.05
CA GLY A 247 -22.24 25.65 -4.31
C GLY A 247 -22.79 25.62 -2.88
N PHE A 248 -22.21 24.75 -2.05
CA PHE A 248 -22.64 24.52 -0.66
C PHE A 248 -21.47 24.75 0.29
N THR A 249 -21.42 25.91 0.94
CA THR A 249 -20.36 26.26 1.91
C THR A 249 -20.50 25.45 3.20
N TRP A 250 -19.46 25.42 4.04
CA TRP A 250 -19.49 24.72 5.33
C TRP A 250 -20.66 25.16 6.22
N ASN A 251 -20.93 26.47 6.33
CA ASN A 251 -22.09 26.99 7.06
C ASN A 251 -23.42 26.46 6.50
N THR A 252 -23.51 26.28 5.19
CA THR A 252 -24.70 25.72 4.55
C THR A 252 -24.83 24.24 4.87
N VAL A 253 -23.72 23.50 4.83
CA VAL A 253 -23.66 22.08 5.23
C VAL A 253 -24.10 21.92 6.68
N GLN A 254 -23.57 22.70 7.62
CA GLN A 254 -23.97 22.66 9.03
C GLN A 254 -25.46 23.00 9.24
N ALA A 255 -26.01 23.96 8.49
CA ALA A 255 -27.43 24.28 8.54
C ALA A 255 -28.33 23.13 8.02
N ILE A 256 -27.82 22.33 7.08
CA ILE A 256 -28.49 21.12 6.58
C ILE A 256 -28.32 19.96 7.58
N ASN A 257 -27.14 19.81 8.18
CA ASN A 257 -26.87 18.82 9.22
C ASN A 257 -27.76 19.00 10.46
N ALA A 258 -28.10 20.23 10.82
CA ALA A 258 -29.06 20.53 11.87
C ALA A 258 -30.46 19.95 11.60
N LYS A 259 -30.76 19.59 10.34
CA LYS A 259 -31.99 18.91 9.91
C LYS A 259 -31.81 17.40 9.69
N GLY A 260 -30.67 16.85 10.13
CA GLY A 260 -30.36 15.42 10.07
C GLY A 260 -29.95 14.88 8.71
N VAL A 261 -29.51 15.74 7.79
CA VAL A 261 -29.09 15.32 6.45
C VAL A 261 -27.58 15.43 6.31
N LEU A 262 -26.96 14.40 5.73
CA LEU A 262 -25.54 14.35 5.44
C LEU A 262 -25.28 14.98 4.06
N VAL A 263 -24.23 15.80 3.96
CA VAL A 263 -23.90 16.51 2.72
C VAL A 263 -22.42 16.37 2.39
N THR A 264 -22.12 15.71 1.28
CA THR A 264 -20.79 15.75 0.65
C THR A 264 -20.76 16.96 -0.29
N SER A 265 -19.98 17.99 0.03
CA SER A 265 -19.92 19.23 -0.77
C SER A 265 -18.60 19.37 -1.51
N ARG A 266 -18.66 19.71 -2.81
CA ARG A 266 -17.47 20.01 -3.62
C ARG A 266 -16.69 21.20 -3.09
N VAL A 267 -17.38 22.26 -2.65
CA VAL A 267 -16.72 23.48 -2.15
C VAL A 267 -15.96 23.18 -0.86
N VAL A 268 -16.58 22.44 0.06
CA VAL A 268 -15.97 22.05 1.34
C VAL A 268 -14.81 21.08 1.13
N ALA A 269 -14.94 20.12 0.20
CA ALA A 269 -13.86 19.17 -0.09
C ALA A 269 -12.64 19.84 -0.76
N LEU A 270 -12.84 20.92 -1.51
CA LEU A 270 -11.75 21.68 -2.15
C LEU A 270 -11.09 22.69 -1.22
N ASP A 271 -11.85 23.23 -0.26
CA ASP A 271 -11.42 24.23 0.72
C ASP A 271 -12.04 23.88 2.09
N PRO A 272 -11.46 22.90 2.81
CA PRO A 272 -12.03 22.43 4.08
C PRO A 272 -11.87 23.49 5.18
N PRO A 273 -12.84 23.61 6.10
CA PRO A 273 -12.74 24.49 7.25
C PRO A 273 -11.58 24.06 8.17
N ALA A 274 -11.13 24.96 9.05
CA ALA A 274 -10.12 24.60 10.04
C ALA A 274 -10.70 23.56 11.04
N ASP A 275 -9.87 22.65 11.55
CA ASP A 275 -10.33 21.59 12.48
C ASP A 275 -11.02 22.15 13.73
N SER A 276 -10.63 23.36 14.18
CA SER A 276 -11.28 24.09 15.28
C SER A 276 -12.73 24.51 14.98
N GLU A 277 -13.09 24.62 13.70
CA GLU A 277 -14.41 25.03 13.21
C GLU A 277 -15.31 23.82 12.88
N VAL A 278 -14.79 22.59 13.00
CA VAL A 278 -15.52 21.35 12.76
C VAL A 278 -16.06 20.83 14.10
N PRO A 279 -17.38 20.91 14.37
CA PRO A 279 -17.93 20.51 15.66
C PRO A 279 -17.73 19.04 16.00
N LEU A 280 -17.65 18.16 14.98
CA LEU A 280 -17.39 16.74 15.18
C LEU A 280 -16.05 16.51 15.92
N TYR A 281 -15.01 17.23 15.53
CA TYR A 281 -13.68 17.10 16.12
C TYR A 281 -13.58 17.69 17.54
N GLN A 282 -14.53 18.55 17.91
CA GLN A 282 -14.63 19.12 19.25
C GLN A 282 -15.43 18.22 20.21
N LYS A 283 -16.06 17.15 19.72
CA LYS A 283 -16.81 16.19 20.53
C LYS A 283 -15.86 15.23 21.24
N GLU A 284 -16.03 15.07 22.55
CA GLU A 284 -15.22 14.16 23.37
C GLU A 284 -15.36 12.71 22.86
N GLY A 285 -14.25 11.98 22.75
CA GLY A 285 -14.22 10.61 22.20
C GLY A 285 -14.13 10.51 20.66
N TRP A 286 -14.31 11.62 19.93
CA TRP A 286 -14.23 11.69 18.47
C TRP A 286 -12.99 12.43 17.94
N ALA A 287 -12.02 12.72 18.83
CA ALA A 287 -10.74 13.28 18.42
C ALA A 287 -10.07 12.37 17.38
N VAL A 288 -9.55 12.96 16.30
CA VAL A 288 -8.84 12.27 15.23
C VAL A 288 -7.65 11.52 15.84
N TYR A 289 -7.82 10.21 16.08
CA TYR A 289 -6.76 9.36 16.64
C TYR A 289 -5.53 9.30 15.70
N GLU A 290 -5.76 9.55 14.40
CA GLU A 290 -4.75 9.48 13.35
C GLU A 290 -3.76 10.66 13.31
N SER A 291 -4.06 11.81 13.93
CA SER A 291 -3.19 13.01 13.85
C SER A 291 -2.52 13.40 15.16
N SER A 292 -2.33 12.43 16.08
CA SER A 292 -1.45 12.70 17.22
C SER A 292 0.00 12.82 16.73
N GLY A 293 0.72 13.89 17.12
CA GLY A 293 2.13 14.05 16.73
C GLY A 293 3.03 12.88 17.17
N GLY A 294 2.57 12.04 18.11
CA GLY A 294 3.18 10.77 18.46
C GLY A 294 3.04 9.68 17.39
N ALA A 295 1.87 9.56 16.75
CA ALA A 295 1.63 8.63 15.64
C ALA A 295 2.45 9.02 14.41
N ASP A 296 2.50 10.31 14.07
CA ASP A 296 3.34 10.82 12.97
C ASP A 296 4.84 10.60 13.23
N ALA A 297 5.31 10.88 14.45
CA ALA A 297 6.70 10.62 14.84
C ALA A 297 7.02 9.12 14.78
N ALA A 298 6.10 8.26 15.23
CA ALA A 298 6.26 6.81 15.16
C ALA A 298 6.28 6.31 13.72
N ALA A 299 5.40 6.79 12.85
CA ALA A 299 5.35 6.45 11.43
C ALA A 299 6.61 6.92 10.69
N LEU A 300 7.03 8.17 10.90
CA LEU A 300 8.27 8.71 10.31
C LEU A 300 9.50 7.93 10.77
N ALA A 301 9.57 7.59 12.05
CA ALA A 301 10.66 6.80 12.58
C ALA A 301 10.61 5.33 12.12
N ALA A 302 9.43 4.77 11.89
CA ALA A 302 9.27 3.46 11.28
C ALA A 302 9.79 3.44 9.85
N VAL A 303 9.35 4.40 9.02
CA VAL A 303 9.86 4.58 7.65
C VAL A 303 11.37 4.80 7.65
N GLY A 304 11.87 5.69 8.52
CA GLY A 304 13.30 5.98 8.66
C GLY A 304 14.13 4.74 9.02
N THR A 305 13.59 3.85 9.86
CA THR A 305 14.31 2.64 10.25
C THR A 305 14.28 1.57 9.18
N VAL A 306 13.15 1.38 8.48
CA VAL A 306 13.08 0.49 7.30
C VAL A 306 14.06 0.95 6.24
N VAL A 307 14.11 2.25 5.95
CA VAL A 307 15.07 2.85 5.01
C VAL A 307 16.50 2.64 5.49
N GLY A 308 16.78 2.88 6.77
CA GLY A 308 18.12 2.70 7.36
C GLY A 308 18.63 1.25 7.29
N LEU A 309 17.76 0.28 7.58
CA LEU A 309 18.08 -1.15 7.46
C LEU A 309 18.32 -1.54 6.01
N ALA A 310 17.45 -1.14 5.08
CA ALA A 310 17.65 -1.41 3.66
C ALA A 310 18.96 -0.80 3.14
N MET A 311 19.28 0.43 3.53
CA MET A 311 20.56 1.07 3.20
C MET A 311 21.75 0.28 3.76
N LEU A 312 21.64 -0.19 5.01
CA LEU A 312 22.67 -0.97 5.66
C LEU A 312 22.94 -2.26 4.88
N GLU A 313 21.89 -3.01 4.53
CA GLU A 313 21.99 -4.22 3.71
C GLU A 313 22.67 -3.95 2.36
N ILE A 314 22.22 -2.92 1.63
CA ILE A 314 22.80 -2.55 0.33
C ILE A 314 24.27 -2.15 0.50
N CYS A 315 24.63 -1.43 1.56
CA CYS A 315 26.01 -1.04 1.85
C CYS A 315 26.90 -2.27 2.11
N LEU A 316 26.41 -3.23 2.88
CA LEU A 316 27.11 -4.48 3.15
C LEU A 316 27.32 -5.31 1.88
N LEU A 317 26.29 -5.38 1.05
CA LEU A 317 26.30 -6.08 -0.23
C LEU A 317 27.26 -5.42 -1.25
N ALA A 318 27.27 -4.09 -1.33
CA ALA A 318 28.15 -3.35 -2.24
C ALA A 318 29.61 -3.29 -1.76
N GLY A 319 29.86 -3.36 -0.45
CA GLY A 319 31.18 -3.28 0.18
C GLY A 319 32.25 -4.21 -0.43
N PRO A 320 32.01 -5.53 -0.59
CA PRO A 320 32.91 -6.45 -1.26
C PRO A 320 33.27 -6.01 -2.68
N ALA A 321 32.29 -5.55 -3.46
CA ALA A 321 32.49 -5.14 -4.84
C ALA A 321 33.37 -3.90 -4.94
N PHE A 322 33.17 -2.89 -4.07
CA PHE A 322 34.06 -1.73 -3.95
C PHE A 322 35.45 -2.07 -3.39
N ALA A 323 35.55 -3.05 -2.47
CA ALA A 323 36.83 -3.51 -1.95
C ALA A 323 37.66 -4.26 -3.02
N VAL A 324 37.01 -5.04 -3.90
CA VAL A 324 37.66 -5.60 -5.10
C VAL A 324 38.01 -4.48 -6.07
N GLY A 325 37.13 -3.49 -6.20
CA GLY A 325 37.33 -2.14 -6.74
C GLY A 325 38.75 -1.59 -6.54
N ALA A 326 38.97 -1.15 -5.30
CA ALA A 326 40.21 -0.53 -4.85
C ALA A 326 41.43 -1.45 -4.93
N ARG A 327 41.25 -2.77 -4.79
CA ARG A 327 42.35 -3.74 -4.91
C ARG A 327 42.88 -3.86 -6.33
N ARG A 328 42.01 -3.84 -7.35
CA ARG A 328 42.43 -3.92 -8.76
C ARG A 328 43.08 -2.62 -9.24
N SER A 329 42.63 -1.47 -8.74
CA SER A 329 43.25 -0.16 -9.01
C SER A 329 44.41 0.17 -8.08
N ARG A 330 44.88 -0.78 -7.25
CA ARG A 330 45.94 -0.56 -6.25
C ARG A 330 47.23 0.02 -6.84
N ARG A 331 47.64 -0.44 -8.03
CA ARG A 331 48.83 0.10 -8.71
C ARG A 331 48.62 1.56 -9.12
N GLN A 332 47.44 1.91 -9.63
CA GLN A 332 47.09 3.30 -9.99
C GLN A 332 47.05 4.21 -8.76
N LEU A 333 46.43 3.75 -7.67
CA LEU A 333 46.40 4.48 -6.39
C LEU A 333 47.81 4.61 -5.79
N GLY A 334 48.66 3.59 -5.94
CA GLY A 334 50.06 3.61 -5.54
C GLY A 334 50.90 4.61 -6.34
N LEU A 335 50.67 4.73 -7.66
CA LEU A 335 51.30 5.74 -8.51
C LEU A 335 50.87 7.16 -8.12
N VAL A 336 49.61 7.37 -7.73
CA VAL A 336 49.15 8.67 -7.19
C VAL A 336 49.90 8.99 -5.89
N GLY A 337 50.08 8.00 -5.00
CA GLY A 337 50.87 8.17 -3.78
C GLY A 337 52.36 8.42 -4.02
N ALA A 338 52.95 7.77 -5.03
CA ALA A 338 54.36 7.95 -5.41
C ALA A 338 54.65 9.34 -5.99
N ASN A 339 53.68 9.95 -6.67
CA ASN A 339 53.76 11.32 -7.20
C ASN A 339 53.37 12.40 -6.17
N GLY A 340 53.44 12.10 -4.87
CA GLY A 340 53.16 13.06 -3.78
C GLY A 340 51.69 13.19 -3.38
N GLY A 341 50.80 12.29 -3.83
CA GLY A 341 49.39 12.31 -3.45
C GLY A 341 49.17 12.00 -1.97
N ALA A 342 48.54 12.93 -1.24
CA ALA A 342 48.16 12.74 0.15
C ALA A 342 47.10 11.62 0.33
N ARG A 343 47.00 11.07 1.55
CA ARG A 343 45.98 10.06 1.90
C ARG A 343 44.55 10.55 1.61
N SER A 344 44.31 11.85 1.78
CA SER A 344 43.04 12.50 1.44
C SER A 344 42.69 12.39 -0.06
N HIS A 345 43.68 12.52 -0.95
CA HIS A 345 43.49 12.37 -2.40
C HIS A 345 43.12 10.94 -2.78
N ILE A 346 43.75 9.94 -2.15
CA ILE A 346 43.42 8.52 -2.35
C ILE A 346 41.98 8.23 -1.88
N ARG A 347 41.59 8.73 -0.70
CA ARG A 347 40.20 8.59 -0.22
C ARG A 347 39.21 9.27 -1.16
N ALA A 348 39.52 10.48 -1.62
CA ALA A 348 38.66 11.23 -2.54
C ALA A 348 38.43 10.46 -3.84
N ILE A 349 39.47 9.86 -4.44
CA ILE A 349 39.33 9.04 -5.65
C ILE A 349 38.38 7.86 -5.46
N VAL A 350 38.49 7.14 -4.34
CA VAL A 350 37.63 5.97 -4.07
C VAL A 350 36.19 6.39 -3.74
N LEU A 351 36.00 7.42 -2.91
CA LEU A 351 34.68 7.97 -2.60
C LEU A 351 33.98 8.55 -3.84
N SER A 352 34.73 9.20 -4.73
CA SER A 352 34.22 9.65 -6.03
C SER A 352 33.75 8.48 -6.90
N GLY A 353 34.34 7.28 -6.75
CA GLY A 353 33.82 6.05 -7.37
C GLY A 353 32.44 5.66 -6.85
N GLY A 354 32.25 5.70 -5.52
CA GLY A 354 30.95 5.51 -4.87
C GLY A 354 29.92 6.54 -5.32
N LEU A 355 30.31 7.81 -5.39
CA LEU A 355 29.47 8.91 -5.87
C LEU A 355 29.01 8.70 -7.32
N VAL A 356 29.94 8.41 -8.24
CA VAL A 356 29.60 8.25 -9.66
C VAL A 356 28.67 7.05 -9.88
N ILE A 357 28.93 5.93 -9.21
CA ILE A 357 28.07 4.75 -9.31
C ILE A 357 26.71 4.98 -8.64
N GLY A 358 26.68 5.64 -7.47
CA GLY A 358 25.44 6.00 -6.78
C GLY A 358 24.57 6.94 -7.62
N VAL A 359 25.14 7.98 -8.23
CA VAL A 359 24.42 8.87 -9.16
C VAL A 359 23.92 8.10 -10.38
N ALA A 360 24.76 7.24 -10.98
CA ALA A 360 24.33 6.43 -12.11
C ALA A 360 23.18 5.49 -11.73
N ALA A 361 23.27 4.82 -10.57
CA ALA A 361 22.22 3.93 -10.07
C ALA A 361 20.92 4.68 -9.79
N ALA A 362 20.98 5.89 -9.22
CA ALA A 362 19.83 6.76 -9.02
C ALA A 362 19.13 7.07 -10.35
N LEU A 363 19.90 7.54 -11.34
CA LEU A 363 19.38 7.88 -12.66
C LEU A 363 18.76 6.67 -13.37
N PHE A 364 19.49 5.56 -13.43
CA PHE A 364 18.99 4.35 -14.08
C PHE A 364 17.78 3.76 -13.34
N GLY A 365 17.80 3.69 -12.01
CA GLY A 365 16.71 3.15 -11.21
C GLY A 365 15.42 3.98 -11.36
N ILE A 366 15.52 5.31 -11.26
CA ILE A 366 14.36 6.20 -11.39
C ILE A 366 13.82 6.23 -12.83
N VAL A 367 14.70 6.32 -13.84
CA VAL A 367 14.25 6.31 -15.25
C VAL A 367 13.57 4.99 -15.58
N LEU A 368 14.13 3.86 -15.14
CA LEU A 368 13.52 2.56 -15.37
C LEU A 368 12.21 2.41 -14.60
N ALA A 369 12.11 2.92 -13.37
CA ALA A 369 10.86 2.96 -12.61
C ALA A 369 9.77 3.78 -13.31
N LEU A 370 10.11 4.96 -13.85
CA LEU A 370 9.18 5.80 -14.62
C LEU A 370 8.66 5.06 -15.85
N ILE A 371 9.56 4.46 -16.64
CA ILE A 371 9.21 3.69 -17.84
C ILE A 371 8.33 2.50 -17.47
N LEU A 372 8.71 1.75 -16.44
CA LEU A 372 8.03 0.52 -16.04
C LEU A 372 6.64 0.82 -15.46
N THR A 373 6.52 1.83 -14.60
CA THR A 373 5.23 2.25 -14.01
C THR A 373 4.30 2.79 -15.09
N PHE A 374 4.81 3.54 -16.06
CA PHE A 374 4.02 4.01 -17.19
C PHE A 374 3.57 2.87 -18.10
N ALA A 375 4.46 1.93 -18.43
CA ALA A 375 4.17 0.80 -19.32
C ALA A 375 3.23 -0.24 -18.69
N LEU A 376 3.38 -0.54 -17.40
CA LEU A 376 2.52 -1.46 -16.65
C LEU A 376 1.28 -0.79 -16.05
N ARG A 377 0.99 0.46 -16.39
CA ARG A 377 -0.14 1.22 -15.84
C ARG A 377 -1.47 0.45 -15.87
N PRO A 378 -1.91 -0.20 -16.97
CA PRO A 378 -3.20 -0.91 -16.98
C PRO A 378 -3.24 -2.06 -15.97
N LEU A 379 -2.15 -2.82 -15.86
CA LEU A 379 -2.03 -3.94 -14.92
C LEU A 379 -2.02 -3.45 -13.46
N LEU A 380 -1.35 -2.31 -13.21
CA LEU A 380 -1.32 -1.71 -11.89
C LEU A 380 -2.70 -1.14 -11.50
N GLU A 381 -3.39 -0.46 -12.42
CA GLU A 381 -4.75 0.04 -12.20
C GLU A 381 -5.73 -1.09 -11.91
N ASP A 382 -5.67 -2.18 -12.70
CA ASP A 382 -6.54 -3.35 -12.49
C ASP A 382 -6.24 -4.06 -11.16
N TYR A 383 -4.95 -4.17 -10.77
CA TYR A 383 -4.56 -4.75 -9.49
C TYR A 383 -4.97 -3.87 -8.30
N MET A 384 -4.90 -2.54 -8.45
CA MET A 384 -5.37 -1.60 -7.43
C MET A 384 -6.89 -1.47 -7.39
N GLY A 385 -7.60 -2.00 -8.40
CA GLY A 385 -9.05 -1.90 -8.50
C GLY A 385 -9.56 -0.49 -8.82
N GLN A 386 -8.70 0.42 -9.29
CA GLN A 386 -9.08 1.81 -9.60
C GLN A 386 -8.18 2.43 -10.67
N ARG A 387 -8.73 3.35 -11.47
CA ARG A 387 -7.97 4.14 -12.43
C ARG A 387 -7.18 5.23 -11.73
N PHE A 388 -5.94 5.43 -12.14
CA PHE A 388 -5.11 6.52 -11.61
C PHE A 388 -5.73 7.89 -11.91
N GLY A 389 -5.64 8.83 -10.96
CA GLY A 389 -6.09 10.21 -11.17
C GLY A 389 -5.26 10.93 -12.23
N GLY A 390 -3.98 10.59 -12.28
CA GLY A 390 -3.02 11.02 -13.27
C GLY A 390 -1.71 10.29 -13.05
N PHE A 391 -0.72 10.50 -13.93
CA PHE A 391 0.63 10.04 -13.67
C PHE A 391 1.34 11.08 -12.80
N THR A 392 1.25 10.91 -11.49
CA THR A 392 1.75 11.89 -10.51
C THR A 392 3.22 11.63 -10.23
N VAL A 393 4.07 12.60 -10.57
CA VAL A 393 5.49 12.57 -10.24
C VAL A 393 5.75 13.66 -9.21
N ARG A 394 6.26 13.28 -8.03
CA ARG A 394 6.68 14.22 -6.98
C ARG A 394 8.21 14.35 -7.01
N PRO A 395 8.77 15.41 -7.62
CA PRO A 395 10.20 15.48 -7.84
C PRO A 395 11.01 15.46 -6.54
N LEU A 396 10.46 16.02 -5.46
CA LEU A 396 11.12 16.04 -4.14
C LEU A 396 11.28 14.64 -3.55
N GLU A 397 10.27 13.78 -3.67
CA GLU A 397 10.31 12.38 -3.20
C GLU A 397 11.32 11.58 -4.03
N LEU A 398 11.29 11.74 -5.36
CA LEU A 398 12.30 11.12 -6.25
C LEU A 398 13.72 11.66 -5.99
N LEU A 399 13.88 12.93 -5.63
CA LEU A 399 15.18 13.52 -5.27
C LEU A 399 15.67 12.95 -3.93
N ALA A 400 14.77 12.72 -2.97
CA ALA A 400 15.10 12.06 -1.71
C ALA A 400 15.56 10.61 -1.95
N ILE A 401 14.85 9.87 -2.80
CA ILE A 401 15.25 8.51 -3.21
C ILE A 401 16.59 8.54 -3.97
N ALA A 402 16.80 9.51 -4.86
CA ALA A 402 18.08 9.69 -5.56
C ALA A 402 19.22 10.00 -4.58
N ALA A 403 18.98 10.87 -3.59
CA ALA A 403 19.93 11.19 -2.54
C ALA A 403 20.26 9.95 -1.70
N LEU A 404 19.28 9.10 -1.41
CA LEU A 404 19.47 7.82 -0.73
C LEU A 404 20.39 6.89 -1.51
N ALA A 405 20.20 6.76 -2.83
CA ALA A 405 21.06 5.96 -3.70
C ALA A 405 22.51 6.46 -3.69
N VAL A 406 22.70 7.78 -3.76
CA VAL A 406 24.01 8.43 -3.71
C VAL A 406 24.67 8.21 -2.35
N LEU A 407 23.92 8.42 -1.27
CA LEU A 407 24.39 8.21 0.09
C LEU A 407 24.83 6.76 0.31
N THR A 408 24.03 5.80 -0.17
CA THR A 408 24.34 4.37 -0.12
C THR A 408 25.62 4.04 -0.88
N GLY A 409 25.79 4.58 -2.11
CA GLY A 409 27.01 4.42 -2.89
C GLY A 409 28.26 5.01 -2.22
N LEU A 410 28.11 6.15 -1.55
CA LEU A 410 29.18 6.78 -0.76
C LEU A 410 29.53 5.93 0.46
N LEU A 411 28.54 5.54 1.27
CA LEU A 411 28.71 4.74 2.48
C LEU A 411 29.41 3.41 2.17
N ALA A 412 28.99 2.72 1.11
CA ALA A 412 29.61 1.48 0.65
C ALA A 412 31.09 1.65 0.26
N ALA A 413 31.49 2.84 -0.20
CA ALA A 413 32.86 3.16 -0.59
C ALA A 413 33.76 3.63 0.57
N ILE A 414 33.22 3.96 1.75
CA ILE A 414 33.99 4.51 2.89
C ILE A 414 35.06 3.52 3.37
N ILE A 415 34.67 2.29 3.69
CA ILE A 415 35.61 1.28 4.22
C ILE A 415 36.73 0.98 3.20
N PRO A 416 36.43 0.73 1.90
CA PRO A 416 37.43 0.63 0.84
C PRO A 416 38.33 1.87 0.72
N ALA A 417 37.78 3.08 0.83
CA ALA A 417 38.54 4.33 0.72
C ALA A 417 39.55 4.47 1.87
N VAL A 418 39.12 4.23 3.10
CA VAL A 418 39.99 4.30 4.29
C VAL A 418 41.07 3.23 4.21
N THR A 419 40.72 1.99 3.87
CA THR A 419 41.68 0.90 3.78
C THR A 419 42.71 1.13 2.67
N ALA A 420 42.30 1.64 1.50
CA ALA A 420 43.21 1.98 0.40
C ALA A 420 44.16 3.12 0.79
N SER A 421 43.67 4.17 1.43
CA SER A 421 44.48 5.34 1.81
C SER A 421 45.55 5.05 2.89
N ARG A 422 45.39 3.96 3.64
CA ARG A 422 46.33 3.54 4.69
C ARG A 422 47.38 2.54 4.21
N GLN A 423 47.35 2.12 2.95
CA GLN A 423 48.36 1.21 2.40
C GLN A 423 49.66 1.96 2.09
N THR A 424 50.80 1.34 2.37
CA THR A 424 52.10 1.94 2.05
C THR A 424 52.35 1.89 0.54
N VAL A 425 52.89 2.99 0.00
CA VAL A 425 53.22 3.13 -1.43
C VAL A 425 54.15 1.99 -1.87
N LEU A 426 55.17 1.67 -1.07
CA LEU A 426 56.09 0.57 -1.33
C LEU A 426 55.37 -0.80 -1.39
N ALA A 427 54.43 -1.09 -0.48
CA ALA A 427 53.68 -2.35 -0.54
C ALA A 427 52.69 -2.40 -1.72
N SER A 428 52.21 -1.25 -2.19
CA SER A 428 51.32 -1.16 -3.36
C SER A 428 52.07 -1.40 -4.69
N LEU A 429 53.35 -1.01 -4.76
CA LEU A 429 54.21 -1.17 -5.96
C LEU A 429 54.96 -2.51 -5.99
N THR A 430 55.36 -3.04 -4.83
CA THR A 430 56.16 -4.29 -4.74
C THR A 430 55.31 -5.56 -4.59
N GLY A 431 53.99 -5.45 -4.42
CA GLY A 431 53.09 -6.60 -4.29
C GLY A 431 53.24 -7.43 -3.00
N ARG A 432 54.20 -7.13 -2.12
CA ARG A 432 54.39 -7.84 -0.84
C ARG A 432 53.15 -7.74 0.04
N ARG A 433 52.61 -8.90 0.44
CA ARG A 433 51.45 -9.01 1.33
C ARG A 433 51.90 -8.79 2.77
N GLY A 434 51.50 -7.67 3.39
CA GLY A 434 51.61 -7.52 4.84
C GLY A 434 50.61 -8.44 5.54
N VAL A 435 51.09 -9.35 6.39
CA VAL A 435 50.21 -10.16 7.25
C VAL A 435 49.66 -9.26 8.34
N ARG A 436 48.46 -8.72 8.16
CA ARG A 436 47.80 -7.90 9.18
C ARG A 436 47.25 -8.85 10.25
N ARG A 437 47.78 -8.78 11.49
CA ARG A 437 47.25 -9.54 12.62
C ARG A 437 45.79 -9.16 12.86
N SER A 438 44.90 -10.15 13.02
CA SER A 438 43.48 -9.86 13.31
C SER A 438 43.36 -9.31 14.73
N ASN A 439 42.75 -8.12 14.88
CA ASN A 439 42.51 -7.54 16.18
C ASN A 439 41.47 -8.39 16.94
N ARG A 440 41.80 -8.86 18.15
CA ARG A 440 40.91 -9.66 19.00
C ARG A 440 39.79 -8.85 19.65
N VAL A 441 39.90 -7.52 19.63
CA VAL A 441 38.92 -6.61 20.25
C VAL A 441 37.64 -6.47 19.42
N LEU A 442 37.73 -6.55 18.09
CA LEU A 442 36.57 -6.34 17.21
C LEU A 442 35.44 -7.38 17.40
N PRO A 443 35.74 -8.69 17.58
CA PRO A 443 34.72 -9.68 17.93
C PRO A 443 34.08 -9.48 19.31
N LEU A 444 34.83 -8.99 20.29
CA LEU A 444 34.31 -8.69 21.63
C LEU A 444 33.33 -7.51 21.60
N ILE A 445 33.68 -6.45 20.87
CA ILE A 445 32.76 -5.32 20.63
C ILE A 445 31.53 -5.79 19.87
N GLY A 446 31.71 -6.61 18.83
CA GLY A 446 30.60 -7.17 18.05
C GLY A 446 29.65 -7.99 18.93
N PHE A 447 30.18 -8.84 19.81
CA PHE A 447 29.37 -9.61 20.75
C PHE A 447 28.60 -8.72 21.73
N GLY A 448 29.25 -7.68 22.28
CA GLY A 448 28.57 -6.69 23.12
C GLY A 448 27.46 -5.95 22.38
N ALA A 449 27.68 -5.58 21.11
CA ALA A 449 26.66 -4.93 20.28
C ALA A 449 25.46 -5.85 19.97
N VAL A 450 25.70 -7.15 19.74
CA VAL A 450 24.60 -8.14 19.60
C VAL A 450 23.75 -8.19 20.86
N LEU A 451 24.37 -8.31 22.03
CA LEU A 451 23.63 -8.38 23.30
C LEU A 451 22.88 -7.09 23.59
N LEU A 452 23.51 -5.94 23.38
CA LEU A 452 22.88 -4.64 23.59
C LEU A 452 21.72 -4.41 22.61
N GLY A 453 21.94 -4.69 21.32
CA GLY A 453 20.90 -4.55 20.29
C GLY A 453 19.70 -5.46 20.55
N ALA A 454 19.94 -6.72 20.94
CA ALA A 454 18.89 -7.65 21.32
C ALA A 454 18.12 -7.17 22.58
N ALA A 455 18.82 -6.64 23.58
CA ALA A 455 18.17 -6.09 24.78
C ALA A 455 17.31 -4.85 24.46
N ILE A 456 17.80 -3.94 23.61
CA ILE A 456 17.04 -2.77 23.16
C ILE A 456 15.81 -3.22 22.35
N ALA A 457 15.98 -4.19 21.45
CA ALA A 457 14.86 -4.67 20.64
C ALA A 457 13.79 -5.38 21.49
N LEU A 458 14.22 -6.20 22.47
CA LEU A 458 13.32 -6.87 23.39
C LEU A 458 12.58 -5.87 24.28
N TYR A 459 13.27 -4.85 24.81
CA TYR A 459 12.64 -3.77 25.57
C TYR A 459 11.64 -3.00 24.72
N GLY A 460 12.02 -2.67 23.49
CA GLY A 460 11.19 -2.00 22.49
C GLY A 460 9.86 -2.72 22.27
N SER A 461 9.92 -4.06 22.17
CA SER A 461 8.78 -4.93 21.91
C SER A 461 7.92 -5.23 23.13
N VAL A 462 8.52 -5.46 24.31
CA VAL A 462 7.78 -5.97 25.48
C VAL A 462 7.26 -4.84 26.38
N VAL A 463 7.99 -3.73 26.46
CA VAL A 463 7.71 -2.67 27.45
C VAL A 463 7.09 -1.44 26.81
N SER A 464 7.63 -0.99 25.67
CA SER A 464 7.24 0.29 25.07
C SER A 464 6.30 0.17 23.87
N ASP A 465 6.15 -1.02 23.29
CA ASP A 465 5.44 -1.27 22.01
C ASP A 465 5.86 -0.28 20.90
N GLN A 466 7.14 0.09 20.88
CA GLN A 466 7.69 1.09 19.97
C GLN A 466 8.55 0.43 18.91
N PHE A 467 8.01 0.39 17.68
CA PHE A 467 8.70 -0.15 16.51
C PHE A 467 10.12 0.41 16.32
N VAL A 468 10.33 1.69 16.61
CA VAL A 468 11.62 2.39 16.45
C VAL A 468 12.71 1.78 17.31
N LEU A 469 12.40 1.43 18.57
CA LEU A 469 13.33 0.77 19.48
C LEU A 469 13.65 -0.64 18.99
N VAL A 470 12.63 -1.38 18.52
CA VAL A 470 12.80 -2.73 17.96
C VAL A 470 13.75 -2.70 16.77
N ALA A 471 13.48 -1.81 15.82
CA ALA A 471 14.21 -1.74 14.57
C ALA A 471 15.62 -1.14 14.76
N GLY A 472 15.77 -0.13 15.64
CA GLY A 472 17.08 0.41 16.03
C GLY A 472 17.94 -0.61 16.78
N GLY A 473 17.36 -1.35 17.73
CA GLY A 473 18.04 -2.44 18.43
C GLY A 473 18.47 -3.56 17.48
N SER A 474 17.60 -3.92 16.52
CA SER A 474 17.91 -4.91 15.49
C SER A 474 19.08 -4.48 14.60
N ALA A 475 19.11 -3.21 14.16
CA ALA A 475 20.23 -2.68 13.37
C ALA A 475 21.57 -2.74 14.13
N VAL A 476 21.55 -2.43 15.43
CA VAL A 476 22.75 -2.53 16.29
C VAL A 476 23.19 -3.98 16.44
N ALA A 477 22.26 -4.91 16.64
CA ALA A 477 22.57 -6.33 16.73
C ALA A 477 23.17 -6.86 15.42
N GLU A 478 22.60 -6.46 14.28
CA GLU A 478 23.10 -6.83 12.96
C GLU A 478 24.52 -6.33 12.71
N LEU A 479 24.81 -5.06 13.01
CA LEU A 479 26.17 -4.51 12.96
C LEU A 479 27.13 -5.29 13.88
N GLY A 480 26.65 -5.77 15.03
CA GLY A 480 27.38 -6.65 15.92
C GLY A 480 27.76 -7.98 15.26
N VAL A 481 26.82 -8.65 14.60
CA VAL A 481 27.06 -9.90 13.85
C VAL A 481 28.07 -9.67 12.72
N VAL A 482 27.96 -8.56 12.00
CA VAL A 482 28.89 -8.15 10.94
C VAL A 482 30.30 -7.98 11.49
N ALA A 483 30.45 -7.31 12.64
CA ALA A 483 31.73 -7.14 13.32
C ALA A 483 32.33 -8.48 13.82
N MET A 484 31.48 -9.43 14.20
CA MET A 484 31.88 -10.79 14.60
C MET A 484 32.24 -11.71 13.41
N THR A 485 31.81 -11.38 12.19
CA THR A 485 31.96 -12.25 11.01
C THR A 485 33.41 -12.73 10.77
N PRO A 486 34.46 -11.90 10.88
CA PRO A 486 35.85 -12.39 10.72
C PRO A 486 36.26 -13.45 11.75
N ALA A 487 35.72 -13.40 12.97
CA ALA A 487 35.96 -14.39 14.01
C ALA A 487 35.16 -15.66 13.76
N LEU A 488 33.89 -15.55 13.34
CA LEU A 488 33.06 -16.69 12.94
C LEU A 488 33.72 -17.48 11.81
N VAL A 489 34.19 -16.81 10.75
CA VAL A 489 34.94 -17.46 9.67
C VAL A 489 36.20 -18.17 10.21
N GLY A 490 36.90 -17.55 11.17
CA GLY A 490 38.06 -18.16 11.83
C GLY A 490 37.71 -19.38 12.68
N LEU A 491 36.54 -19.39 13.32
CA LEU A 491 36.03 -20.49 14.13
C LEU A 491 35.65 -21.68 13.24
N PHE A 492 34.92 -21.46 12.15
CA PHE A 492 34.64 -22.50 11.15
C PHE A 492 35.93 -23.08 10.56
N GLY A 493 36.98 -22.25 10.41
CA GLY A 493 38.32 -22.72 10.07
C GLY A 493 38.88 -23.80 11.00
N ARG A 494 38.52 -23.78 12.29
CA ARG A 494 38.88 -24.84 13.25
C ARG A 494 38.00 -26.08 13.11
N ALA A 495 36.76 -25.95 12.64
CA ALA A 495 35.92 -27.11 12.31
C ALA A 495 36.41 -27.85 11.05
N SER A 496 37.19 -27.19 10.19
CA SER A 496 37.71 -27.80 8.95
C SER A 496 38.54 -29.07 9.14
N ARG A 497 39.11 -29.32 10.33
CA ARG A 497 39.83 -30.58 10.62
C ARG A 497 38.94 -31.82 10.48
N TRP A 498 37.62 -31.69 10.61
CA TRP A 498 36.69 -32.82 10.60
C TRP A 498 36.02 -33.03 9.24
N LEU A 499 36.25 -32.14 8.26
CA LEU A 499 35.66 -32.20 6.92
C LEU A 499 36.56 -32.94 5.92
N PRO A 500 36.01 -33.59 4.88
CA PRO A 500 36.80 -34.21 3.80
C PRO A 500 37.64 -33.19 3.00
N LEU A 501 38.53 -33.68 2.12
CA LEU A 501 39.63 -32.89 1.54
C LEU A 501 39.16 -31.61 0.82
N SER A 502 38.17 -31.70 -0.06
CA SER A 502 37.66 -30.58 -0.87
C SER A 502 37.09 -29.43 -0.02
N PRO A 503 36.10 -29.63 0.87
CA PRO A 503 35.58 -28.55 1.73
C PRO A 503 36.61 -28.05 2.74
N ARG A 504 37.55 -28.89 3.19
CA ARG A 504 38.66 -28.48 4.06
C ARG A 504 39.58 -27.47 3.37
N LEU A 505 39.93 -27.69 2.10
CA LEU A 505 40.73 -26.76 1.32
C LEU A 505 40.01 -25.43 1.10
N ALA A 506 38.71 -25.48 0.77
CA ALA A 506 37.88 -24.28 0.60
C ALA A 506 37.80 -23.44 1.88
N LEU A 507 37.55 -24.06 3.05
CA LEU A 507 37.52 -23.35 4.33
C LEU A 507 38.87 -22.77 4.72
N ARG A 508 39.97 -23.49 4.49
CA ARG A 508 41.32 -22.98 4.76
C ARG A 508 41.68 -21.80 3.86
N ASP A 509 41.26 -21.80 2.59
CA ASP A 509 41.42 -20.63 1.72
C ASP A 509 40.60 -19.43 2.22
N ALA A 510 39.35 -19.68 2.62
CA ALA A 510 38.47 -18.65 3.17
C ALA A 510 39.05 -17.99 4.44
N VAL A 511 39.64 -18.79 5.33
CA VAL A 511 40.28 -18.33 6.57
C VAL A 511 41.60 -17.61 6.31
N ARG A 512 42.34 -17.97 5.27
CA ARG A 512 43.57 -17.25 4.87
C ARG A 512 43.24 -15.91 4.21
N ASN A 513 42.12 -15.83 3.49
CA ASN A 513 41.68 -14.65 2.75
C ASN A 513 40.51 -13.91 3.42
N ARG A 514 40.54 -13.73 4.76
CA ARG A 514 39.45 -13.09 5.54
C ARG A 514 39.02 -11.72 5.03
N GLY A 515 39.96 -10.94 4.48
CA GLY A 515 39.66 -9.63 3.90
C GLY A 515 38.82 -9.68 2.62
N ARG A 516 38.65 -10.85 2.00
CA ARG A 516 37.72 -11.10 0.89
C ARG A 516 36.46 -11.80 1.37
N THR A 517 36.59 -12.80 2.24
CA THR A 517 35.48 -13.67 2.63
C THR A 517 34.58 -13.07 3.69
N ALA A 518 35.11 -12.35 4.68
CA ALA A 518 34.29 -11.81 5.77
C ALA A 518 33.24 -10.79 5.29
N PRO A 519 33.53 -9.82 4.40
CA PRO A 519 32.50 -8.92 3.89
C PRO A 519 31.41 -9.63 3.08
N ALA A 520 31.77 -10.64 2.28
CA ALA A 520 30.80 -11.42 1.51
C ALA A 520 29.89 -12.25 2.42
N VAL A 521 30.46 -12.90 3.44
CA VAL A 521 29.70 -13.66 4.45
C VAL A 521 28.80 -12.72 5.26
N ALA A 522 29.30 -11.54 5.65
CA ALA A 522 28.50 -10.56 6.39
C ALA A 522 27.29 -10.08 5.59
N ALA A 523 27.46 -9.82 4.29
CA ALA A 523 26.35 -9.42 3.42
C ALA A 523 25.29 -10.54 3.25
N VAL A 524 25.73 -11.80 3.12
CA VAL A 524 24.81 -12.94 3.07
C VAL A 524 24.11 -13.12 4.43
N LEU A 525 24.82 -12.97 5.54
CA LEU A 525 24.24 -13.06 6.88
C LEU A 525 23.19 -11.96 7.13
N ALA A 526 23.47 -10.72 6.71
CA ALA A 526 22.53 -9.60 6.77
C ALA A 526 21.24 -9.90 5.99
N ALA A 527 21.37 -10.26 4.71
CA ALA A 527 20.21 -10.58 3.86
C ALA A 527 19.40 -11.78 4.40
N VAL A 528 20.08 -12.82 4.90
CA VAL A 528 19.41 -13.96 5.53
C VAL A 528 18.75 -13.55 6.84
N ALA A 529 19.38 -12.70 7.66
CA ALA A 529 18.80 -12.22 8.90
C ALA A 529 17.54 -11.41 8.65
N GLY A 530 17.54 -10.48 7.67
CA GLY A 530 16.35 -9.73 7.27
C GLY A 530 15.22 -10.66 6.79
N THR A 531 15.55 -11.63 5.92
CA THR A 531 14.57 -12.62 5.44
C THR A 531 13.99 -13.45 6.59
N VAL A 532 14.86 -13.98 7.47
CA VAL A 532 14.45 -14.76 8.65
C VAL A 532 13.63 -13.91 9.61
N ALA A 533 13.95 -12.63 9.80
CA ALA A 533 13.18 -11.73 10.64
C ALA A 533 11.75 -11.53 10.08
N VAL A 534 11.62 -11.26 8.77
CA VAL A 534 10.30 -11.15 8.10
C VAL A 534 9.53 -12.46 8.18
N SER A 535 10.18 -13.59 7.88
CA SER A 535 9.54 -14.91 7.98
C SER A 535 9.16 -15.27 9.41
N THR A 536 9.98 -14.93 10.40
CA THR A 536 9.68 -15.18 11.83
C THR A 536 8.56 -14.28 12.29
N TYR A 537 8.53 -13.02 11.86
CA TYR A 537 7.43 -12.11 12.15
C TYR A 537 6.11 -12.62 11.55
N ALA A 538 6.13 -13.03 10.28
CA ALA A 538 4.97 -13.62 9.63
C ALA A 538 4.52 -14.90 10.36
N ALA A 539 5.44 -15.82 10.63
CA ALA A 539 5.15 -17.05 11.37
C ALA A 539 4.67 -16.79 12.81
N SER A 540 5.18 -15.75 13.47
CA SER A 540 4.77 -15.35 14.83
C SER A 540 3.39 -14.71 14.80
N ARG A 541 3.09 -13.88 13.80
CA ARG A 541 1.73 -13.34 13.58
C ARG A 541 0.76 -14.46 13.27
N ASP A 542 1.14 -15.43 12.45
CA ASP A 542 0.31 -16.60 12.18
C ASP A 542 0.09 -17.42 13.47
N ALA A 543 1.14 -17.65 14.26
CA ALA A 543 1.04 -18.35 15.54
C ALA A 543 0.20 -17.59 16.58
N GLN A 544 0.34 -16.26 16.67
CA GLN A 544 -0.48 -15.40 17.52
C GLN A 544 -1.92 -15.42 17.04
N SER A 545 -2.14 -15.27 15.72
CA SER A 545 -3.47 -15.36 15.13
C SER A 545 -4.12 -16.71 15.42
N LEU A 546 -3.36 -17.80 15.42
CA LEU A 546 -3.80 -19.14 15.82
C LEU A 546 -4.05 -19.29 17.33
N ALA A 547 -3.27 -18.61 18.19
CA ALA A 547 -3.44 -18.66 19.63
C ALA A 547 -4.64 -17.81 20.10
N GLU A 548 -4.82 -16.65 19.48
CA GLU A 548 -5.97 -15.77 19.65
C GLU A 548 -7.17 -16.22 18.81
N TYR A 549 -6.98 -17.21 17.93
CA TYR A 549 -8.03 -17.78 17.11
C TYR A 549 -9.11 -18.33 18.03
N ARG A 550 -10.20 -17.57 18.13
CA ARG A 550 -11.44 -18.09 18.67
C ARG A 550 -12.13 -18.81 17.53
N ALA A 551 -12.13 -20.14 17.61
CA ALA A 551 -12.80 -20.99 16.64
C ALA A 551 -14.28 -20.61 16.55
N SER A 552 -14.62 -19.88 15.50
CA SER A 552 -16.01 -19.62 15.14
C SER A 552 -16.63 -20.86 14.51
N LEU A 553 -15.82 -21.71 13.86
CA LEU A 553 -16.20 -22.97 13.23
C LEU A 553 -15.06 -24.01 13.36
N PRO A 554 -15.37 -25.32 13.37
CA PRO A 554 -14.36 -26.38 13.33
C PRO A 554 -13.49 -26.35 12.05
N TYR A 555 -12.27 -26.86 12.13
CA TYR A 555 -11.40 -27.02 10.95
C TYR A 555 -12.09 -27.91 9.88
N GLY A 556 -12.09 -27.45 8.62
CA GLY A 556 -12.79 -28.12 7.51
C GLY A 556 -14.30 -27.86 7.46
N ALA A 557 -14.87 -27.16 8.44
CA ALA A 557 -16.26 -26.72 8.39
C ALA A 557 -16.36 -25.36 7.67
N GLY A 558 -17.11 -25.33 6.57
CA GLY A 558 -17.56 -24.09 5.96
C GLY A 558 -18.93 -23.70 6.50
N ALA A 559 -19.14 -22.41 6.79
CA ALA A 559 -20.49 -21.88 6.97
C ALA A 559 -20.81 -20.95 5.80
N ALA A 560 -21.97 -21.17 5.19
CA ALA A 560 -22.56 -20.25 4.25
C ALA A 560 -23.76 -19.61 4.93
N LEU A 561 -23.68 -18.31 5.20
CA LEU A 561 -24.81 -17.54 5.69
C LEU A 561 -25.49 -16.87 4.50
N VAL A 562 -26.75 -17.21 4.26
CA VAL A 562 -27.59 -16.58 3.24
C VAL A 562 -28.69 -15.82 3.97
N THR A 563 -28.54 -14.50 4.07
CA THR A 563 -29.55 -13.61 4.65
C THR A 563 -30.48 -13.01 3.60
N GLU A 564 -30.05 -13.00 2.34
CA GLU A 564 -30.78 -12.44 1.21
C GLU A 564 -32.09 -13.20 0.96
N GLU A 565 -33.15 -12.46 0.63
CA GLU A 565 -34.49 -13.03 0.36
C GLU A 565 -34.97 -14.04 1.42
N GLY A 566 -34.65 -13.77 2.70
CA GLY A 566 -35.05 -14.64 3.81
C GLY A 566 -34.37 -16.02 3.80
N GLY A 567 -33.21 -16.16 3.18
CA GLY A 567 -32.46 -17.43 3.13
C GLY A 567 -33.01 -18.44 2.12
N ARG A 568 -33.84 -18.00 1.18
CA ARG A 568 -34.45 -18.88 0.16
C ARG A 568 -33.42 -19.69 -0.66
N ASP A 569 -32.21 -19.15 -0.81
CA ASP A 569 -31.14 -19.79 -1.57
C ASP A 569 -30.30 -20.80 -0.77
N VAL A 570 -30.57 -20.96 0.53
CA VAL A 570 -29.84 -21.94 1.36
C VAL A 570 -29.81 -23.33 0.71
N PRO A 571 -30.90 -23.89 0.15
CA PRO A 571 -30.85 -25.18 -0.53
C PRO A 571 -29.95 -25.18 -1.78
N ALA A 572 -30.01 -24.14 -2.61
CA ALA A 572 -29.22 -24.05 -3.84
C ALA A 572 -27.73 -23.85 -3.53
N VAL A 573 -27.41 -22.98 -2.58
CA VAL A 573 -26.05 -22.76 -2.07
C VAL A 573 -25.52 -24.06 -1.46
N ARG A 574 -26.31 -24.76 -0.64
CA ARG A 574 -25.96 -26.08 -0.11
C ARG A 574 -25.63 -27.07 -1.22
N ASP A 575 -26.50 -27.20 -2.22
CA ASP A 575 -26.31 -28.17 -3.31
C ASP A 575 -25.09 -27.80 -4.18
N ALA A 576 -24.80 -26.52 -4.35
CA ALA A 576 -23.61 -26.04 -5.05
C ALA A 576 -22.33 -26.32 -4.24
N VAL A 577 -22.35 -26.07 -2.93
CA VAL A 577 -21.26 -26.40 -2.00
C VAL A 577 -20.99 -27.91 -2.00
N GLN A 578 -22.03 -28.74 -1.88
CA GLN A 578 -21.90 -30.20 -1.89
C GLN A 578 -21.41 -30.77 -3.22
N ARG A 579 -21.69 -30.09 -4.34
CA ARG A 579 -21.15 -30.48 -5.66
C ARG A 579 -19.70 -30.10 -5.84
N THR A 580 -19.28 -28.99 -5.25
CA THR A 580 -17.95 -28.40 -5.47
C THR A 580 -16.94 -28.86 -4.43
N LEU A 581 -17.41 -29.16 -3.22
CA LEU A 581 -16.61 -29.57 -2.07
C LEU A 581 -17.09 -30.93 -1.54
N PRO A 582 -16.17 -31.83 -1.15
CA PRO A 582 -16.54 -33.05 -0.44
C PRO A 582 -17.09 -32.70 0.95
N VAL A 583 -18.33 -33.07 1.23
CA VAL A 583 -19.02 -32.78 2.50
C VAL A 583 -19.29 -34.09 3.25
N ASP A 584 -18.61 -34.29 4.38
CA ASP A 584 -18.79 -35.47 5.24
C ASP A 584 -19.94 -35.32 6.25
N VAL A 585 -20.05 -34.14 6.87
CA VAL A 585 -21.05 -33.84 7.90
C VAL A 585 -21.73 -32.51 7.59
N ARG A 586 -23.06 -32.49 7.71
CA ARG A 586 -23.89 -31.30 7.50
C ARG A 586 -24.65 -30.97 8.78
N ALA A 587 -24.62 -29.70 9.17
CA ALA A 587 -25.51 -29.14 10.19
C ALA A 587 -26.25 -27.95 9.58
N ASP A 588 -27.57 -28.06 9.47
CA ASP A 588 -28.40 -26.96 9.00
C ASP A 588 -28.82 -26.13 10.22
N VAL A 589 -28.30 -24.91 10.33
CA VAL A 589 -28.69 -23.97 11.39
C VAL A 589 -29.73 -23.02 10.83
N PHE A 590 -30.96 -23.17 11.28
CA PHE A 590 -32.04 -22.24 10.97
C PHE A 590 -32.21 -21.27 12.13
N ARG A 591 -32.20 -19.98 11.83
CA ARG A 591 -32.63 -18.95 12.80
C ARG A 591 -34.11 -18.70 12.58
N ILE A 592 -34.91 -18.91 13.61
CA ILE A 592 -36.31 -18.48 13.62
C ILE A 592 -36.31 -16.98 13.85
N ALA A 593 -36.64 -16.21 12.81
CA ALA A 593 -36.98 -14.80 12.98
C ALA A 593 -38.44 -14.73 13.45
N VAL A 594 -38.66 -14.28 14.69
CA VAL A 594 -40.01 -14.08 15.24
C VAL A 594 -40.43 -12.66 14.86
N GLY A 595 -41.45 -12.55 14.02
CA GLY A 595 -41.92 -11.28 13.48
C GLY A 595 -42.78 -11.48 12.23
N LYS A 596 -43.25 -10.39 11.62
CA LYS A 596 -43.92 -10.46 10.31
C LYS A 596 -42.92 -10.96 9.25
N PRO A 597 -43.37 -11.65 8.18
CA PRO A 597 -42.52 -11.93 7.03
C PRO A 597 -41.85 -10.63 6.55
N GLY A 598 -40.52 -10.52 6.65
CA GLY A 598 -39.78 -9.31 6.29
C GLY A 598 -38.98 -8.61 7.41
N CYS A 599 -39.14 -8.98 8.68
CA CYS A 599 -38.35 -8.38 9.77
C CYS A 599 -36.84 -8.65 9.59
N ALA A 600 -36.01 -7.64 9.88
CA ALA A 600 -34.56 -7.77 9.84
C ALA A 600 -34.09 -8.82 10.86
N PRO A 601 -33.11 -9.68 10.52
CA PRO A 601 -32.63 -10.75 11.41
C PRO A 601 -31.98 -10.22 12.70
N TYR A 602 -31.65 -8.93 12.79
CA TYR A 602 -31.07 -8.27 13.96
C TYR A 602 -31.86 -7.04 14.43
N GLY A 603 -33.08 -6.83 13.92
CA GLY A 603 -33.92 -5.73 14.39
C GLY A 603 -34.47 -6.04 15.79
N GLU A 604 -34.49 -5.04 16.67
CA GLU A 604 -35.34 -5.07 17.85
C GLU A 604 -36.78 -5.05 17.34
N GLY A 605 -37.50 -6.17 17.47
CA GLY A 605 -38.78 -6.37 16.79
C GLY A 605 -39.80 -5.27 17.12
N GLU A 606 -40.09 -4.44 16.12
CA GLU A 606 -41.33 -3.66 16.03
C GLU A 606 -42.24 -4.18 14.91
#